data_AF-A0AAX1RX68-F1
#
_entry.id   AF-A0AAX1RX68-F1
#
_cell.length_a   1.000
_cell.length_b   1.000
_cell.length_c   1.000
_cell.angle_alpha   90.00
_cell.angle_beta   90.00
_cell.angle_gamma   90.00
#
_symmetry.space_group_name_H-M   'P 1'
#
loop_
_entity.id
_entity.type
_entity.pdbx_description
1 polymer ?
#
loop_
_entity_poly.entity_id
_entity_poly.type
_entity_poly.pdbx_seq_one_letter_code
_entity_poly.pdbx_strand_id
1 'polypeptide(L)' 'MNYEKYIDHTLLKPETTRDQIDRIIEEAKTYHFKSVC' A
#
# COMPACT_ATOMS: atom_id res chain seq x y z
N MET A 1 4.08 19.76 0.51
CA MET A 1 4.43 18.77 -0.54
C MET A 1 3.48 17.60 -0.40
N ASN A 2 2.98 17.07 -1.52
CA ASN A 2 2.06 15.92 -1.55
C ASN A 2 2.87 14.62 -1.58
N TYR A 3 3.45 14.26 -0.44
CA TYR A 3 4.37 13.12 -0.31
C TYR A 3 3.73 11.79 -0.70
N GLU A 4 2.42 11.64 -0.50
CA GLU A 4 1.66 10.44 -0.84
C GLU A 4 1.77 10.07 -2.34
N LYS A 5 1.95 11.07 -3.21
CA LYS A 5 2.12 10.86 -4.65
C LYS A 5 3.49 10.33 -5.05
N TYR A 6 4.40 10.18 -4.10
CA TYR A 6 5.75 9.64 -4.30
C TYR A 6 5.98 8.33 -3.54
N ILE A 7 4.97 7.81 -2.85
CA ILE A 7 5.05 6.58 -2.06
C ILE A 7 4.43 5.43 -2.83
N ASP A 8 5.19 4.35 -2.94
CA ASP A 8 4.72 3.02 -3.31
C ASP A 8 4.54 2.20 -2.03
N HIS A 9 3.30 1.77 -1.75
CA HIS A 9 2.96 1.03 -0.54
C HIS A 9 3.24 -0.46 -0.75
N THR A 10 4.39 -0.90 -0.26
CA THR A 10 4.99 -2.20 -0.64
C THR A 10 4.88 -3.26 0.46
N LEU A 11 4.41 -4.46 0.14
CA LEU A 11 4.38 -5.63 1.03
C LEU A 11 4.81 -6.91 0.30
N LEU A 12 6.12 -7.20 0.35
CA LEU A 12 6.74 -8.32 -0.37
C LEU A 12 7.26 -9.45 0.54
N LYS A 13 6.78 -9.52 1.79
CA LYS A 13 7.19 -10.59 2.71
C LYS A 13 6.63 -11.94 2.23
N PRO A 14 7.41 -13.04 2.22
CA PRO A 14 6.94 -14.33 1.71
C PRO A 14 5.76 -14.91 2.50
N GLU A 15 5.63 -14.55 3.77
CA GLU A 15 4.54 -14.93 4.67
C GLU A 15 3.28 -14.04 4.55
N THR A 16 3.24 -13.14 3.57
CA THR A 16 2.11 -12.21 3.39
C THR A 16 0.81 -12.96 3.09
N THR A 17 -0.23 -12.65 3.86
CA THR A 17 -1.56 -13.22 3.69
C THR A 17 -2.45 -12.29 2.85
N ARG A 18 -3.57 -12.85 2.37
CA ARG A 18 -4.55 -12.08 1.59
C ARG A 18 -5.17 -10.92 2.38
N ASP A 19 -5.49 -11.14 3.65
CA ASP A 19 -6.05 -10.09 4.52
C ASP A 19 -5.08 -8.91 4.70
N GLN A 20 -3.76 -9.17 4.68
CA GLN A 20 -2.75 -8.12 4.72
C GLN A 20 -2.67 -7.35 3.40
N ILE A 21 -2.86 -8.02 2.25
CA ILE A 21 -2.98 -7.35 0.95
C ILE A 21 -4.23 -6.47 0.89
N ASP A 22 -5.37 -6.96 1.36
CA ASP A 22 -6.61 -6.17 1.39
C ASP A 22 -6.43 -4.92 2.27
N ARG A 23 -5.72 -5.07 3.40
CA ARG A 23 -5.39 -3.93 4.28
C ARG A 23 -4.53 -2.87 3.59
N ILE A 24 -3.43 -3.24 2.92
CA ILE A 24 -2.56 -2.24 2.27
C ILE A 24 -3.29 -1.56 1.10
N ILE A 25 -4.22 -2.24 0.42
CA ILE A 25 -5.05 -1.64 -0.63
C ILE A 25 -5.98 -0.57 -0.03
N GLU A 26 -6.64 -0.86 1.08
CA GLU A 26 -7.51 0.11 1.76
C GLU A 26 -6.73 1.30 2.33
N GLU A 27 -5.54 1.07 2.87
CA GLU A 27 -4.63 2.13 3.30
C GLU A 27 -4.20 3.01 2.11
N ALA A 28 -3.83 2.40 0.97
CA ALA A 28 -3.45 3.15 -0.22
C ALA A 28 -4.58 4.00 -0.80
N LYS A 29 -5.84 3.52 -0.74
CA LYS A 29 -7.02 4.32 -1.09
C LYS A 29 -7.24 5.47 -0.11
N THR A 30 -7.11 5.21 1.19
CA THR A 30 -7.34 6.18 2.27
C THR A 30 -6.33 7.33 2.23
N TYR A 31 -5.06 7.01 1.98
CA TYR A 31 -3.96 7.98 1.98
C TYR A 31 -3.55 8.43 0.58
N HIS A 32 -4.22 7.92 -0.46
CA HIS A 32 -3.99 8.27 -1.86
C HIS A 32 -2.55 8.06 -2.34
N PHE A 33 -1.92 6.96 -1.90
CA PHE A 33 -0.60 6.54 -2.35
C PHE A 33 -0.58 6.34 -3.86
N LYS A 34 0.61 6.48 -4.45
CA LYS A 34 0.79 6.43 -5.90
C LYS A 34 0.55 5.02 -6.44
N SER A 35 1.04 4.01 -5.74
CA SER A 35 0.87 2.61 -6.13
C SER A 35 0.96 1.66 -4.93
N VAL A 36 0.60 0.40 -5.17
CA VAL A 36 0.75 -0.72 -4.23
C VAL A 36 1.64 -1.76 -4.90
N CYS A 37 2.62 -2.31 -4.18
CA CYS A 37 3.58 -3.30 -4.67
C CYS A 37 3.63 -4.54 -3.79
#